data_AF-A0AB39IFU9-F1
#
_entry.id   AF-A0AB39IFU9-F1
#
_cell.length_a   1.000
_cell.length_b   1.000
_cell.length_c   1.000
_cell.angle_alpha   90.00
_cell.angle_beta   90.00
_cell.angle_gamma   90.00
#
_symmetry.space_group_name_H-M   'P 1'
#
loop_
_entity.id
_entity.type
_entity.pdbx_description
1 polymer ?
#
loop_
_entity_poly.entity_id
_entity_poly.type
_entity_poly.pdbx_seq_one_letter_code
_entity_poly.pdbx_strand_id
1 'polypeptide(L)'
;MADRHGISSVGALLLGSLTLSACTVTPQSSPGDNPIQQVANAANECTTDILAQVKHLGGRYQLLTRYYIKNQTIEMNGGRVVDTQVRELPAINATSLDNGDPGSAWRNCMKGKNALAPEIVMSQS
;
A
#
# COMPACT_ATOMS: atom_id res chain seq x y z
N MET A 1 83.66 0.01 5.38
CA MET A 1 83.27 0.45 6.74
C MET A 1 81.81 0.85 6.64
N ALA A 2 80.90 0.02 7.20
CA ALA A 2 79.46 0.25 7.46
C ALA A 2 78.58 0.72 6.26
N ASP A 3 77.30 0.37 6.09
CA ASP A 3 76.34 -0.30 6.96
C ASP A 3 75.23 -0.92 6.08
N ARG A 4 74.44 -1.80 6.72
CA ARG A 4 73.29 -2.53 6.18
C ARG A 4 72.13 -1.59 5.83
N HIS A 5 71.13 -2.12 5.12
CA HIS A 5 69.67 -1.90 5.24
C HIS A 5 69.09 -2.29 3.86
N GLY A 6 68.65 -3.52 3.60
CA GLY A 6 67.54 -4.17 4.32
C GLY A 6 66.21 -3.61 3.83
N ILE A 7 65.85 -3.88 2.57
CA ILE A 7 64.60 -3.42 1.95
C ILE A 7 63.46 -4.27 2.54
N SER A 8 62.84 -3.78 3.62
CA SER A 8 61.72 -4.46 4.26
C SER A 8 60.42 -4.10 3.56
N SER A 9 60.01 -5.03 2.69
CA SER A 9 58.65 -5.53 2.48
C SER A 9 57.47 -4.84 3.18
N VAL A 10 56.45 -4.61 2.33
CA VAL A 10 55.00 -4.72 2.60
C VAL A 10 54.37 -3.51 3.30
N GLY A 11 53.82 -2.62 2.46
CA GLY A 11 52.79 -1.68 2.87
C GLY A 11 51.52 -2.42 3.29
N ALA A 12 51.23 -2.38 4.59
CA ALA A 12 49.94 -2.78 5.12
C ALA A 12 48.99 -1.56 5.08
N LEU A 13 48.19 -1.48 4.02
CA LEU A 13 47.01 -0.61 3.98
C LEU A 13 45.98 -1.17 4.97
N LEU A 14 45.90 -0.56 6.16
CA LEU A 14 44.84 -0.81 7.13
C LEU A 14 43.53 -0.21 6.62
N LEU A 15 42.76 -1.00 5.86
CA LEU A 15 41.36 -0.73 5.53
C LEU A 15 40.50 -0.93 6.79
N GLY A 16 40.41 0.12 7.61
CA GLY A 16 39.46 0.19 8.72
C GLY A 16 38.03 0.15 8.20
N SER A 17 37.33 -0.95 8.46
CA SER A 17 35.92 -1.11 8.10
C SER A 17 35.04 -0.34 9.08
N LEU A 18 34.54 0.83 8.67
CA LEU A 18 33.47 1.51 9.40
C LEU A 18 32.18 0.69 9.22
N THR A 19 31.85 -0.15 10.20
CA THR A 19 30.53 -0.77 10.27
C THR A 19 29.55 0.28 10.79
N LEU A 20 28.83 0.93 9.87
CA LEU A 20 27.65 1.71 10.24
C LEU A 20 26.59 0.72 10.74
N SER A 21 26.44 0.61 12.06
CA SER A 21 25.26 0.03 12.68
C SER A 21 24.07 0.92 12.36
N ALA A 22 23.38 0.62 11.25
CA ALA A 22 22.09 1.21 10.96
C ALA A 22 21.11 0.71 12.03
N CYS A 23 20.79 1.58 13.00
CA CYS A 23 19.62 1.41 13.83
C CYS A 23 18.39 1.57 12.94
N THR A 24 17.97 0.49 12.28
CA THR A 24 16.64 0.44 11.69
C THR A 24 15.63 0.46 12.84
N VAL A 25 15.11 1.64 13.17
CA VAL A 25 13.80 1.75 13.81
C VAL A 25 12.79 1.24 12.78
N THR A 26 12.52 -0.06 12.82
CA THR A 26 11.34 -0.61 12.16
C THR A 26 10.13 0.00 12.84
N PRO A 27 9.28 0.77 12.14
CA PRO A 27 7.96 1.06 12.65
C PRO A 27 7.32 -0.30 12.92
N GLN A 28 6.86 -0.53 14.13
CA GLN A 28 6.14 -1.74 14.50
C GLN A 28 4.78 -1.69 13.79
N SER A 29 4.77 -2.00 12.49
CA SER A 29 3.56 -2.39 11.77
C SER A 29 3.11 -3.68 12.42
N SER A 30 2.10 -3.57 13.30
CA SER A 30 1.50 -4.70 13.97
C SER A 30 1.06 -5.72 12.91
N PRO A 31 1.57 -6.95 12.91
CA PRO A 31 1.19 -7.98 11.94
C PRO A 31 -0.15 -8.57 12.37
N GLY A 32 -1.22 -7.82 12.20
CA GLY A 32 -2.57 -8.35 12.11
C GLY A 32 -3.00 -8.22 10.66
N ASP A 33 -3.59 -9.26 10.09
CA ASP A 33 -4.21 -9.26 8.75
C ASP A 33 -4.91 -7.92 8.51
N ASN A 34 -4.27 -7.00 7.78
CA ASN A 34 -4.71 -5.61 7.75
C ASN A 34 -5.92 -5.54 6.80
N PRO A 35 -7.18 -5.47 7.31
CA PRO A 35 -8.36 -5.56 6.47
C PRO A 35 -8.41 -4.38 5.50
N ILE A 36 -7.81 -3.25 5.89
CA ILE A 36 -7.66 -2.07 5.03
C ILE A 36 -6.79 -2.37 3.82
N GLN A 37 -5.69 -3.13 4.01
CA GLN A 37 -4.80 -3.50 2.92
C GLN A 37 -5.46 -4.52 1.98
N GLN A 38 -6.22 -5.48 2.52
CA GLN A 38 -6.99 -6.41 1.70
C GLN A 38 -8.00 -5.68 0.81
N VAL A 39 -8.76 -4.74 1.39
CA VAL A 39 -9.72 -3.92 0.64
C VAL A 39 -9.00 -3.06 -0.41
N ALA A 40 -7.87 -2.45 -0.08
CA ALA A 40 -7.07 -1.66 -1.01
C ALA A 40 -6.54 -2.48 -2.19
N ASN A 41 -6.05 -3.70 -1.94
CA ASN A 41 -5.58 -4.60 -2.99
C ASN A 41 -6.72 -5.00 -3.93
N ALA A 42 -7.87 -5.39 -3.37
CA ALA A 42 -9.05 -5.73 -4.16
C ALA A 42 -9.54 -4.53 -5.01
N ALA A 43 -9.53 -3.33 -4.45
CA ALA A 43 -9.92 -2.12 -5.17
C ALA A 43 -8.98 -1.82 -6.36
N ASN A 44 -7.67 -2.00 -6.17
CA ASN A 44 -6.67 -1.88 -7.23
C ASN A 44 -6.90 -2.91 -8.35
N GLU A 45 -7.05 -4.19 -7.99
CA GLU A 45 -7.28 -5.28 -8.94
C GLU A 45 -8.58 -5.05 -9.72
N CYS A 46 -9.69 -4.82 -9.03
CA CYS A 46 -10.99 -4.58 -9.67
C CYS A 46 -10.96 -3.37 -10.61
N THR A 47 -10.31 -2.27 -10.20
CA THR A 47 -10.19 -1.10 -11.07
C THR A 47 -9.34 -1.39 -12.30
N THR A 48 -8.22 -2.08 -12.12
CA THR A 48 -7.29 -2.41 -13.22
C THR A 48 -7.92 -3.36 -14.23
N ASP A 49 -8.59 -4.40 -13.76
CA ASP A 49 -9.23 -5.40 -14.61
C ASP A 49 -10.38 -4.79 -15.42
N ILE A 50 -11.23 -3.97 -14.78
CA ILE A 50 -12.33 -3.28 -15.45
C ILE A 50 -11.79 -2.23 -16.43
N LEU A 51 -10.72 -1.51 -16.07
CA LEU A 51 -10.07 -0.55 -16.96
C LEU A 51 -9.51 -1.22 -18.21
N ALA A 52 -8.90 -2.40 -18.07
CA ALA A 52 -8.40 -3.18 -19.21
C ALA A 52 -9.56 -3.64 -20.11
N GLN A 53 -10.64 -4.16 -19.53
CA GLN A 53 -11.82 -4.62 -20.26
C GLN A 53 -12.53 -3.47 -20.99
N VAL A 54 -12.78 -2.34 -20.33
CA VAL A 54 -13.47 -1.21 -20.96
C VAL A 54 -12.65 -0.60 -22.08
N LYS A 55 -11.31 -0.56 -21.96
CA LYS A 55 -10.41 -0.13 -23.05
C LYS A 55 -10.48 -1.07 -24.23
N HIS A 56 -10.50 -2.38 -24.01
CA HIS A 56 -10.64 -3.37 -25.08
C HIS A 56 -11.96 -3.23 -25.84
N LEU A 57 -13.05 -2.90 -25.14
CA LEU A 57 -14.37 -2.67 -25.72
C LEU A 57 -14.54 -1.27 -26.37
N GLY A 58 -13.54 -0.38 -26.27
CA GLY A 58 -13.69 1.01 -26.69
C GLY A 58 -14.74 1.80 -25.88
N GLY A 59 -15.06 1.34 -24.67
CA GLY A 59 -16.09 1.91 -23.82
C GLY A 59 -15.65 3.19 -23.11
N ARG A 60 -16.63 4.00 -22.69
CA ARG A 60 -16.37 5.17 -21.84
C ARG A 60 -16.22 4.75 -20.38
N TYR A 61 -15.31 5.39 -19.67
CA TYR A 61 -15.08 5.17 -18.25
C TYR A 61 -14.72 6.47 -17.52
N GLN A 62 -14.87 6.43 -16.20
CA GLN A 62 -14.43 7.46 -15.26
C GLN A 62 -13.73 6.77 -14.09
N LEU A 63 -12.47 7.16 -13.83
CA LEU A 63 -11.78 6.78 -12.61
C LEU A 63 -12.19 7.73 -11.48
N LEU A 64 -12.36 7.19 -10.28
CA LEU A 64 -12.72 7.95 -9.09
C LEU A 64 -12.00 7.39 -7.86
N THR A 65 -11.94 8.21 -6.82
CA THR A 65 -11.42 7.81 -5.51
C THR A 65 -12.59 7.57 -4.57
N ARG A 66 -12.61 6.42 -3.92
CA ARG A 66 -13.47 6.11 -2.76
C ARG A 66 -12.61 6.07 -1.50
N TYR A 67 -13.23 6.17 -0.34
CA TYR A 67 -12.53 6.16 0.94
C TYR A 67 -12.99 4.98 1.79
N TYR A 68 -12.03 4.23 2.34
CA TYR A 68 -12.25 3.30 3.44
C TYR A 68 -11.94 4.04 4.74
N ILE A 69 -12.91 4.13 5.65
CA ILE A 69 -12.77 4.85 6.92
C ILE A 69 -13.08 3.91 8.08
N LYS A 70 -12.09 3.66 8.95
CA LYS A 70 -12.24 2.81 10.12
C LYS A 70 -11.74 3.52 11.37
N ASN A 71 -12.63 3.64 12.34
CA ASN A 71 -12.28 4.10 13.68
C ASN A 71 -11.73 2.93 14.51
N GLN A 72 -10.66 3.18 15.24
CA GLN A 72 -10.06 2.27 16.20
C GLN A 72 -9.98 3.00 17.54
N THR A 73 -10.43 2.36 18.61
CA THR A 73 -10.25 2.91 19.96
C THR A 73 -8.94 2.38 20.51
N ILE A 74 -8.04 3.28 20.86
CA ILE A 74 -6.75 2.97 21.48
C ILE A 74 -6.85 3.33 22.95
N GLU A 75 -6.56 2.36 23.81
CA GLU A 75 -6.40 2.58 25.24
C GLU A 75 -5.00 3.13 25.50
N MET A 76 -4.90 4.32 26.09
CA MET A 76 -3.64 4.93 26.51
C MET A 76 -3.74 5.31 27.99
N ASN A 77 -2.85 4.76 28.83
CA ASN A 77 -2.62 5.08 30.25
C ASN A 77 -3.59 6.12 30.88
N GLY A 78 -4.83 5.70 31.14
CA GLY A 78 -5.86 6.50 31.82
C GLY A 78 -6.98 7.09 30.95
N GLY A 79 -6.98 6.87 29.63
CA GLY A 79 -8.03 7.35 28.73
C GLY A 79 -8.17 6.59 27.42
N ARG A 80 -9.30 6.81 26.73
CA ARG A 80 -9.62 6.24 25.42
C ARG A 80 -9.42 7.29 24.34
N VAL A 81 -8.59 7.00 23.35
CA VAL A 81 -8.41 7.84 22.15
C VAL A 81 -9.06 7.15 20.97
N VAL A 82 -9.79 7.89 20.14
CA VAL A 82 -10.28 7.39 18.85
C VAL A 82 -9.25 7.75 17.78
N ASP A 83 -8.64 6.74 17.18
CA ASP A 83 -7.80 6.84 15.99
C ASP A 83 -8.65 6.54 14.76
N THR A 84 -8.64 7.44 13.76
CA THR A 84 -9.40 7.27 12.53
C THR A 84 -8.44 6.96 11.39
N GLN A 85 -8.53 5.74 10.85
CA GLN A 85 -7.75 5.32 9.70
C GLN A 85 -8.54 5.58 8.42
N VAL A 86 -7.94 6.33 7.50
CA VAL A 86 -8.50 6.64 6.18
C VAL A 86 -7.60 6.07 5.11
N ARG A 87 -8.18 5.36 4.14
CA ARG A 87 -7.47 4.84 2.97
C ARG A 87 -8.22 5.17 1.69
N GLU A 88 -7.51 5.75 0.74
CA GLU A 88 -8.01 5.94 -0.62
C GLU A 88 -8.05 4.61 -1.37
N LEU A 89 -9.16 4.37 -2.06
CA LEU A 89 -9.43 3.21 -2.88
C LEU A 89 -9.70 3.71 -4.31
N PRO A 90 -8.95 3.26 -5.32
CA PRO A 90 -9.35 3.51 -6.69
C PRO A 90 -10.64 2.76 -7.00
N ALA A 91 -11.51 3.42 -7.75
CA ALA A 91 -12.73 2.86 -8.29
C ALA A 91 -12.95 3.35 -9.72
N ILE A 92 -13.88 2.71 -10.41
CA ILE A 92 -14.19 3.01 -11.81
C ILE A 92 -15.68 2.88 -12.06
N ASN A 93 -16.22 3.84 -12.79
CA ASN A 93 -17.49 3.71 -13.49
C ASN A 93 -17.16 3.40 -14.96
N ALA A 94 -17.72 2.35 -15.52
CA ALA A 94 -17.50 1.91 -16.90
C ALA A 94 -18.84 1.63 -17.55
N THR A 95 -19.37 2.58 -18.33
CA THR A 95 -20.75 2.56 -18.83
C THR A 95 -21.13 1.27 -19.55
N SER A 96 -20.19 0.69 -20.32
CA SER A 96 -20.41 -0.55 -21.06
C SER A 96 -20.42 -1.81 -20.19
N LEU A 97 -19.97 -1.73 -18.94
CA LEU A 97 -19.88 -2.85 -17.98
C LEU A 97 -20.84 -2.67 -16.80
N ASP A 98 -21.32 -1.45 -16.58
CA ASP A 98 -22.16 -1.05 -15.45
C ASP A 98 -23.66 -1.30 -15.64
N ASN A 99 -24.10 -1.71 -16.84
CA ASN A 99 -25.50 -2.07 -17.15
C ASN A 99 -26.55 -1.02 -16.69
N GLY A 100 -26.21 0.27 -16.80
CA GLY A 100 -27.08 1.38 -16.38
C GLY A 100 -27.00 1.77 -14.90
N ASP A 101 -26.23 1.05 -14.09
CA ASP A 101 -25.97 1.36 -12.67
C ASP A 101 -24.49 1.72 -12.48
N PRO A 102 -24.11 3.02 -12.46
CA PRO A 102 -22.72 3.46 -12.40
C PRO A 102 -21.91 2.83 -11.27
N GLY A 103 -20.76 2.26 -11.63
CA GLY A 103 -19.84 1.57 -10.72
C GLY A 103 -20.31 0.20 -10.25
N SER A 104 -21.41 -0.35 -10.79
CA SER A 104 -21.90 -1.68 -10.42
C SER A 104 -20.90 -2.78 -10.77
N ALA A 105 -20.15 -2.65 -11.87
CA ALA A 105 -19.09 -3.61 -12.22
C ALA A 105 -18.00 -3.66 -11.14
N TRP A 106 -17.57 -2.49 -10.65
CA TRP A 106 -16.58 -2.40 -9.58
C TRP A 106 -17.13 -2.95 -8.25
N ARG A 107 -18.37 -2.59 -7.86
CA ARG A 107 -19.00 -3.12 -6.64
C ARG A 107 -19.15 -4.64 -6.69
N ASN A 108 -19.54 -5.19 -7.84
CA ASN A 108 -19.67 -6.63 -8.03
C ASN A 108 -18.32 -7.34 -7.95
N CYS A 109 -17.27 -6.78 -8.55
CA CYS A 109 -15.91 -7.32 -8.41
C CYS A 109 -15.45 -7.31 -6.95
N MET A 110 -15.62 -6.19 -6.25
CA MET A 110 -15.29 -6.06 -4.83
C MET A 110 -16.06 -7.07 -3.97
N LYS A 111 -17.35 -7.28 -4.26
CA LYS A 111 -18.18 -8.29 -3.60
C LYS A 111 -17.66 -9.70 -3.87
N GLY A 112 -17.29 -10.02 -5.11
CA GLY A 112 -16.71 -11.31 -5.49
C GLY A 112 -15.38 -11.61 -4.79
N LYS A 113 -14.64 -10.57 -4.39
CA LYS A 113 -13.39 -10.66 -3.61
C LYS A 113 -13.59 -10.58 -2.09
N ASN A 114 -14.84 -10.57 -1.60
CA ASN A 114 -15.18 -10.33 -0.19
C ASN A 114 -14.56 -9.03 0.37
N ALA A 115 -14.42 -8.00 -0.46
CA ALA A 115 -13.78 -6.74 -0.13
C ALA A 115 -14.74 -5.53 -0.15
N LEU A 116 -16.02 -5.74 -0.46
CA LEU A 116 -17.04 -4.69 -0.40
C LEU A 116 -17.48 -4.47 1.05
N ALA A 117 -16.65 -3.77 1.81
CA ALA A 117 -16.83 -3.54 3.24
C ALA A 117 -17.74 -2.32 3.53
N PRO A 118 -18.50 -2.33 4.65
CA PRO A 118 -19.38 -1.21 5.02
C PRO A 118 -18.62 0.08 5.37
N GLU A 119 -17.33 -0.02 5.71
CA GLU A 119 -16.44 1.12 5.95
C GLU A 119 -16.06 1.89 4.68
N ILE A 120 -16.40 1.35 3.49
CA ILE A 120 -16.19 2.06 2.24
C ILE A 120 -17.34 3.06 2.04
N VAL A 121 -16.97 4.34 1.95
CA VAL A 121 -17.91 5.43 1.67
C VAL A 121 -18.38 5.34 0.21
N MET A 122 -19.66 5.03 0.02
CA MET A 122 -20.26 4.83 -1.32
C MET A 122 -20.96 6.07 -1.89
N SER A 123 -21.33 7.02 -1.03
CA SER A 123 -22.04 8.25 -1.40
C SER A 123 -21.16 9.25 -2.14
N GLN A 124 -21.68 10.12 -3.00
CA GLN A 124 -22.30 9.91 -4.31
C GLN A 124 -21.69 10.99 -5.25
N SER A 125 -21.79 10.77 -6.56
CA SER A 125 -21.78 11.81 -7.60
C SER A 125 -22.33 13.17 -7.18
#